data_AF-A0AAU3YNZ8-F1
#
_entry.id   AF-A0AAU3YNZ8-F1
#
_cell.length_a   1.000
_cell.length_b   1.000
_cell.length_c   1.000
_cell.angle_alpha   90.00
_cell.angle_beta   90.00
_cell.angle_gamma   90.00
#
_symmetry.space_group_name_H-M   'P 1'
#
loop_
_entity.id
_entity.type
_entity.pdbx_description
1 polymer ?
#
loop_
_entity_poly.entity_id
_entity_poly.type
_entity_poly.pdbx_seq_one_letter_code
_entity_poly.pdbx_strand_id
1 'polypeptide(L)'
;MISDSSGSEVIVVGGGVIGMTTALELARRGRPVRVWSRDVAERTTSAVAGGLWWPYRIDPIAKVGAWSLRSLRRYEEWAARPEETGVRLVDGVHGDSRLDGLGAWAAEVAGLRDTPQGLAARLPLIDMPAHLAWLREQLGRAGVTVEARAVASLDEALDAASTVVNCTGLAARELVPDDSVRPVRGQLVIVENPGVDTWFTTVDPASDGTTYFIPQPGRLLLGGTAEEDAWSLDPDPATAEKIVKRCAEVRPEIAGARILDHRVGLRPARPAVRLEREVRGAGRVLVHNYGHGGAGVTVAWGCAEEAAELVEAG
;
A
#
# COMPACT_ATOMS: atom_id res chain seq x y z
N MET A 1 32.82 12.46 -29.07
CA MET A 1 32.41 11.32 -28.23
C MET A 1 31.70 11.89 -27.03
N ILE A 2 30.39 12.04 -27.13
CA ILE A 2 29.52 12.31 -25.99
C ILE A 2 29.25 10.93 -25.41
N SER A 3 29.70 10.68 -24.18
CA SER A 3 29.40 9.45 -23.46
C SER A 3 27.89 9.34 -23.29
N ASP A 4 27.28 8.34 -23.94
CA ASP A 4 25.90 7.93 -23.69
C ASP A 4 25.86 7.27 -22.31
N SER A 5 25.67 8.08 -21.26
CA SER A 5 25.53 7.60 -19.89
C SER A 5 24.06 7.55 -19.46
N SER A 6 23.11 7.53 -20.39
CA SER A 6 21.72 7.24 -20.05
C SER A 6 21.55 5.72 -20.01
N GLY A 7 21.42 5.15 -18.81
CA GLY A 7 21.13 3.72 -18.66
C GLY A 7 19.87 3.33 -19.45
N SER A 8 19.76 2.08 -19.89
CA SER A 8 18.58 1.61 -20.63
C SER A 8 17.27 1.93 -19.88
N GLU A 9 16.24 2.33 -20.62
CA GLU A 9 14.92 2.64 -20.07
C GLU A 9 14.36 1.46 -19.25
N VAL A 10 13.66 1.78 -18.16
CA VAL A 10 12.92 0.83 -17.33
C VAL A 10 11.43 1.09 -17.47
N ILE A 11 10.64 0.06 -17.77
CA ILE A 11 9.18 0.14 -17.72
C ILE A 11 8.68 -0.48 -16.42
N VAL A 12 7.94 0.30 -15.62
CA VAL A 12 7.22 -0.20 -14.44
C VAL A 12 5.77 -0.46 -14.85
N VAL A 13 5.29 -1.69 -14.70
CA VAL A 13 3.91 -2.06 -15.01
C VAL A 13 3.07 -2.05 -13.73
N GLY A 14 2.15 -1.10 -13.63
CA GLY A 14 1.24 -0.91 -12.49
C GLY A 14 1.33 0.50 -11.90
N GLY A 15 0.21 1.23 -11.87
CA GLY A 15 0.11 2.59 -11.32
C GLY A 15 -0.41 2.66 -9.88
N GLY A 16 -0.34 1.57 -9.11
CA GLY A 16 -0.64 1.60 -7.67
C GLY A 16 0.53 2.15 -6.84
N VAL A 17 0.39 2.20 -5.52
CA VAL A 17 1.43 2.74 -4.62
C VAL A 17 2.79 2.09 -4.84
N ILE A 18 2.83 0.75 -4.98
CA ILE A 18 4.07 -0.01 -5.20
C ILE A 18 4.76 0.40 -6.51
N GLY A 19 4.01 0.53 -7.60
CA GLY A 19 4.58 0.88 -8.89
C GLY A 19 5.05 2.33 -8.93
N MET A 20 4.27 3.25 -8.35
CA MET A 20 4.67 4.67 -8.28
C MET A 20 5.90 4.89 -7.40
N THR A 21 5.97 4.27 -6.22
CA THR A 21 7.16 4.39 -5.35
C THR A 21 8.38 3.76 -6.00
N THR A 22 8.23 2.61 -6.67
CA THR A 22 9.33 1.95 -7.40
C THR A 22 9.82 2.82 -8.57
N ALA A 23 8.91 3.37 -9.37
CA ALA A 23 9.26 4.25 -10.48
C ALA A 23 9.99 5.52 -10.01
N LEU A 24 9.53 6.13 -8.91
CA LEU A 24 10.14 7.32 -8.35
C LEU A 24 11.52 7.03 -7.74
N GLU A 25 11.69 5.89 -7.09
CA GLU A 25 12.98 5.44 -6.58
C GLU A 25 13.99 5.21 -7.71
N LEU A 26 13.59 4.49 -8.77
CA LEU A 26 14.43 4.29 -9.96
C LEU A 26 14.82 5.62 -10.64
N ALA A 27 13.87 6.55 -10.77
CA ALA A 27 14.14 7.86 -11.34
C ALA A 27 15.11 8.68 -10.47
N ARG A 28 15.00 8.61 -9.14
CA ARG A 28 15.96 9.23 -8.21
C ARG A 28 17.36 8.67 -8.32
N ARG A 29 17.50 7.41 -8.74
CA ARG A 29 18.79 6.78 -9.07
C ARG A 29 19.29 7.09 -10.49
N GLY A 30 18.60 7.98 -11.21
CA GLY A 30 19.01 8.42 -12.54
C GLY A 30 18.64 7.47 -13.67
N ARG A 31 17.76 6.47 -13.43
CA ARG A 31 17.22 5.62 -14.49
C ARG A 31 16.16 6.38 -15.29
N PRO A 32 16.14 6.28 -16.63
CA PRO A 32 14.97 6.69 -17.41
C PRO A 32 13.83 5.70 -17.17
N VAL A 33 12.66 6.20 -16.77
CA VAL A 33 11.52 5.37 -16.37
C VAL A 33 10.24 5.80 -17.08
N ARG A 34 9.44 4.81 -17.48
CA ARG A 34 8.02 4.97 -17.82
C ARG A 34 7.16 4.06 -16.96
N VAL A 35 5.94 4.49 -16.65
CA VAL A 35 4.94 3.69 -15.95
C VAL A 35 3.81 3.36 -16.90
N TRP A 36 3.50 2.09 -17.08
CA TRP A 36 2.31 1.63 -17.80
C TRP A 36 1.28 1.13 -16.80
N SER A 37 0.09 1.73 -16.79
CA SER A 37 -0.98 1.33 -15.90
C SER A 37 -2.30 1.26 -16.65
N ARG A 38 -3.05 0.16 -16.49
CA ARG A 38 -4.42 0.06 -17.00
C ARG A 38 -5.32 1.12 -16.37
N ASP A 39 -5.23 1.26 -15.05
CA ASP A 39 -6.10 2.12 -14.27
C ASP A 39 -5.38 3.39 -13.84
N VAL A 40 -6.11 4.51 -13.78
CA VAL A 40 -5.63 5.74 -13.14
C VAL A 40 -5.51 5.53 -11.62
N ALA A 41 -4.66 6.31 -10.97
CA ALA A 41 -4.31 6.15 -9.56
C ALA A 41 -5.53 6.02 -8.63
N GLU A 42 -6.54 6.85 -8.87
CA GLU A 42 -7.78 6.96 -8.12
C GLU A 42 -8.67 5.72 -8.23
N ARG A 43 -8.45 4.87 -9.25
CA ARG A 43 -9.18 3.63 -9.49
C ARG A 43 -8.40 2.38 -9.11
N THR A 44 -7.21 2.53 -8.51
CA THR A 44 -6.41 1.40 -8.03
C THR A 44 -6.85 0.93 -6.65
N THR A 45 -6.53 -0.33 -6.30
CA THR A 45 -6.68 -0.84 -4.91
C THR A 45 -6.02 0.08 -3.89
N SER A 46 -4.90 0.73 -4.24
CA SER A 46 -4.19 1.64 -3.34
C SER A 46 -5.03 2.83 -2.91
N ALA A 47 -5.92 3.36 -3.77
CA ALA A 47 -6.79 4.50 -3.44
C ALA A 47 -7.85 4.15 -2.38
N VAL A 48 -8.15 2.86 -2.19
CA VAL A 48 -9.13 2.36 -1.22
C VAL A 48 -8.49 2.08 0.14
N ALA A 49 -7.16 1.91 0.22
CA ALA A 49 -6.51 1.49 1.46
C ALA A 49 -6.73 2.48 2.62
N GLY A 50 -6.88 1.94 3.84
CA GLY A 50 -7.10 2.75 5.04
C GLY A 50 -5.92 3.68 5.37
N GLY A 51 -4.71 3.28 4.98
CA GLY A 51 -3.53 4.16 5.02
C GLY A 51 -2.82 4.26 6.37
N LEU A 52 -3.14 3.42 7.37
CA LEU A 52 -2.31 3.31 8.57
C LEU A 52 -1.01 2.56 8.22
N TRP A 53 0.13 3.13 8.60
CA TRP A 53 1.38 2.39 8.60
C TRP A 53 1.37 1.38 9.76
N TRP A 54 1.24 0.09 9.44
CA TRP A 54 1.38 -1.01 10.38
C TRP A 54 1.69 -2.31 9.61
N PRO A 55 2.75 -3.06 9.95
CA PRO A 55 3.04 -4.33 9.29
C PRO A 55 2.08 -5.40 9.78
N TYR A 56 1.27 -5.96 8.88
CA TYR A 56 0.24 -6.94 9.24
C TYR A 56 -0.01 -7.93 8.11
N ARG A 57 -0.15 -9.22 8.47
CA ARG A 57 -0.43 -10.36 7.56
C ARG A 57 0.35 -10.26 6.25
N ILE A 58 1.67 -10.14 6.38
CA ILE A 58 2.60 -9.99 5.27
C ILE A 58 3.87 -10.78 5.53
N ASP A 59 4.37 -11.39 4.46
CA ASP A 59 5.55 -12.25 4.43
C ASP A 59 6.47 -11.83 3.28
N PRO A 60 7.76 -12.18 3.29
CA PRO A 60 8.43 -13.00 4.29
C PRO A 60 8.78 -12.21 5.56
N ILE A 61 8.44 -12.75 6.74
CA ILE A 61 8.72 -12.12 8.06
C ILE A 61 10.16 -11.57 8.17
N ALA A 62 11.15 -12.28 7.64
CA ALA A 62 12.56 -11.90 7.71
C ALA A 62 12.89 -10.55 7.04
N LYS A 63 12.10 -10.10 6.04
CA LYS A 63 12.33 -8.84 5.32
C LYS A 63 11.35 -7.73 5.69
N VAL A 64 10.15 -8.10 6.13
CA VAL A 64 9.05 -7.16 6.40
C VAL A 64 9.45 -6.05 7.37
N GLY A 65 10.17 -6.37 8.45
CA GLY A 65 10.63 -5.37 9.41
C GLY A 65 11.47 -4.27 8.75
N ALA A 66 12.48 -4.67 7.97
CA ALA A 66 13.36 -3.74 7.27
C ALA A 66 12.61 -2.91 6.22
N TRP A 67 11.72 -3.52 5.42
CA TRP A 67 10.94 -2.78 4.43
C TRP A 67 9.99 -1.77 5.08
N SER A 68 9.37 -2.17 6.18
CA SER A 68 8.43 -1.32 6.92
C SER A 68 9.16 -0.11 7.50
N LEU A 69 10.31 -0.32 8.14
CA LEU A 69 11.09 0.76 8.75
C LEU A 69 11.68 1.74 7.74
N ARG A 70 12.12 1.26 6.57
CA ARG A 70 12.52 2.15 5.46
C ARG A 70 11.36 3.04 5.02
N SER A 71 10.16 2.47 4.92
CA SER A 71 8.95 3.23 4.58
C SER A 71 8.52 4.18 5.69
N LEU A 72 8.64 3.77 6.96
CA LEU A 72 8.34 4.60 8.12
C LEU A 72 9.12 5.91 8.08
N ARG A 73 10.45 5.82 7.90
CA ARG A 73 11.33 7.00 7.86
C ARG A 73 10.91 8.00 6.77
N ARG A 74 10.50 7.51 5.60
CA ARG A 74 9.99 8.36 4.51
C ARG A 74 8.68 9.05 4.88
N TYR A 75 7.76 8.30 5.47
CA TYR A 75 6.48 8.86 5.91
C TYR A 75 6.63 9.86 7.06
N GLU A 76 7.54 9.61 8.01
CA GLU A 76 7.89 10.56 9.08
C GLU A 76 8.46 11.86 8.52
N GLU A 77 9.34 11.80 7.51
CA GLU A 77 9.84 12.98 6.80
C GLU A 77 8.70 13.77 6.14
N TRP A 78 7.80 13.10 5.45
CA TRP A 78 6.68 13.75 4.75
C TRP A 78 5.56 14.24 5.64
N ALA A 79 5.45 13.71 6.85
CA ALA A 79 4.54 14.23 7.85
C ALA A 79 4.85 15.68 8.26
N ALA A 80 6.03 16.21 7.91
CA ALA A 80 6.34 17.63 8.06
C ALA A 80 5.58 18.54 7.06
N ARG A 81 5.03 17.97 5.97
CA ARG A 81 4.29 18.70 4.92
C ARG A 81 2.97 17.97 4.59
N PRO A 82 2.05 17.84 5.55
CA PRO A 82 0.86 17.00 5.41
C PRO A 82 -0.10 17.49 4.33
N GLU A 83 -0.17 18.80 4.09
CA GLU A 83 -1.03 19.40 3.06
C GLU A 83 -0.56 19.06 1.64
N GLU A 84 0.75 18.84 1.45
CA GLU A 84 1.31 18.43 0.16
C GLU A 84 1.25 16.91 -0.02
N THR A 85 1.61 16.15 1.02
CA THR A 85 1.92 14.73 0.88
C THR A 85 0.77 13.81 1.27
N GLY A 86 -0.23 14.33 1.98
CA GLY A 86 -1.31 13.53 2.57
C GLY A 86 -0.87 12.68 3.77
N VAL A 87 0.36 12.81 4.26
CA VAL A 87 0.91 12.00 5.36
C VAL A 87 0.86 12.79 6.66
N ARG A 88 0.36 12.18 7.75
CA ARG A 88 0.30 12.80 9.09
C ARG A 88 0.73 11.82 10.16
N LEU A 89 1.37 12.30 11.22
CA LEU A 89 1.64 11.51 12.43
C LEU A 89 0.50 11.69 13.43
N VAL A 90 -0.24 10.60 13.68
CA VAL A 90 -1.44 10.62 14.50
C VAL A 90 -1.33 9.57 15.62
N ASP A 91 -1.76 9.93 16.82
CA ASP A 91 -1.82 9.03 17.95
C ASP A 91 -2.94 8.02 17.80
N GLY A 92 -2.73 6.82 18.33
CA GLY A 92 -3.78 5.81 18.36
C GLY A 92 -3.35 4.52 19.03
N VAL A 93 -4.25 3.54 18.97
CA VAL A 93 -4.11 2.26 19.68
C VAL A 93 -4.38 1.08 18.74
N HIS A 94 -3.44 0.13 18.74
CA HIS A 94 -3.65 -1.20 18.21
C HIS A 94 -4.07 -2.12 19.36
N GLY A 95 -5.37 -2.42 19.42
CA GLY A 95 -5.98 -3.30 20.40
C GLY A 95 -5.47 -4.74 20.28
N ASP A 96 -5.61 -5.48 21.38
CA ASP A 96 -5.37 -6.94 21.44
C ASP A 96 -3.97 -7.39 21.00
N SER A 97 -2.99 -6.47 20.99
CA SER A 97 -1.58 -6.77 20.79
C SER A 97 -0.73 -6.24 21.96
N ARG A 98 0.45 -6.83 22.10
CA ARG A 98 1.45 -6.53 23.13
C ARG A 98 2.84 -6.46 22.52
N LEU A 99 3.75 -5.72 23.15
CA LEU A 99 5.11 -5.51 22.62
C LEU A 99 5.88 -6.81 22.45
N ASP A 100 5.71 -7.75 23.38
CA ASP A 100 6.40 -9.04 23.40
C ASP A 100 6.01 -9.96 22.23
N GLY A 101 4.86 -9.72 21.61
CA GLY A 101 4.39 -10.44 20.41
C GLY A 101 4.90 -9.87 19.09
N LEU A 102 5.68 -8.78 19.10
CA LEU A 102 6.16 -8.13 17.88
C LEU A 102 7.61 -8.51 17.53
N GLY A 103 7.93 -8.38 16.24
CA GLY A 103 9.30 -8.56 15.74
C GLY A 103 10.23 -7.41 16.13
N ALA A 104 11.54 -7.60 15.90
CA ALA A 104 12.59 -6.64 16.28
C ALA A 104 12.37 -5.21 15.78
N TRP A 105 11.65 -5.03 14.66
CA TRP A 105 11.29 -3.73 14.10
C TRP A 105 10.51 -2.85 15.08
N ALA A 106 9.75 -3.44 16.00
CA ALA A 106 8.92 -2.71 16.96
C ALA A 106 9.75 -1.82 17.89
N ALA A 107 10.98 -2.24 18.22
CA ALA A 107 11.89 -1.45 19.05
C ALA A 107 12.38 -0.16 18.37
N GLU A 108 12.29 -0.07 17.04
CA GLU A 108 12.65 1.13 16.27
C GLU A 108 11.46 2.10 16.10
N VAL A 109 10.25 1.73 16.53
CA VAL A 109 9.07 2.61 16.43
C VAL A 109 9.00 3.52 17.64
N ALA A 110 9.24 4.81 17.40
CA ALA A 110 9.28 5.81 18.46
C ALA A 110 7.95 5.88 19.23
N GLY A 111 8.03 5.76 20.57
CA GLY A 111 6.89 5.90 21.46
C GLY A 111 5.91 4.72 21.46
N LEU A 112 6.21 3.63 20.76
CA LEU A 112 5.43 2.39 20.84
C LEU A 112 5.50 1.82 22.27
N ARG A 113 4.34 1.63 22.91
CA ARG A 113 4.26 1.19 24.31
C ARG A 113 2.99 0.43 24.61
N ASP A 114 3.07 -0.47 25.58
CA ASP A 114 1.90 -1.14 26.14
C ASP A 114 1.02 -0.17 26.94
N THR A 115 -0.29 -0.36 26.82
CA THR A 115 -1.34 0.30 27.59
C THR A 115 -2.39 -0.74 28.00
N PRO A 116 -3.30 -0.44 28.95
CA PRO A 116 -4.41 -1.35 29.24
C PRO A 116 -5.24 -1.71 28.01
N GLN A 117 -5.36 -0.80 27.04
CA GLN A 117 -6.17 -0.93 25.83
C GLN A 117 -5.43 -1.60 24.64
N GLY A 118 -4.14 -1.93 24.79
CA GLY A 118 -3.30 -2.48 23.71
C GLY A 118 -2.03 -1.66 23.51
N LEU A 119 -1.50 -1.66 22.28
CA LEU A 119 -0.30 -0.92 21.92
C LEU A 119 -0.62 0.49 21.47
N ALA A 120 -0.13 1.49 22.20
CA ALA A 120 -0.24 2.89 21.80
C ALA A 120 1.01 3.34 21.03
N ALA A 121 0.80 4.10 19.96
CA ALA A 121 1.87 4.72 19.20
C ALA A 121 1.38 5.95 18.44
N ARG A 122 2.32 6.80 18.04
CA ARG A 122 2.09 7.87 17.07
C ARG A 122 2.62 7.43 15.72
N LEU A 123 1.74 7.12 14.78
CA LEU A 123 2.10 6.46 13.52
C LEU A 123 1.67 7.28 12.31
N PRO A 124 2.32 7.08 11.14
CA PRO A 124 1.85 7.66 9.90
C PRO A 124 0.46 7.15 9.51
N LEU A 125 -0.43 8.11 9.25
CA LEU A 125 -1.66 7.95 8.49
C LEU A 125 -1.47 8.61 7.12
N ILE A 126 -1.69 7.84 6.07
CA ILE A 126 -1.56 8.26 4.68
C ILE A 126 -2.97 8.43 4.09
N ASP A 127 -3.36 9.66 3.75
CA ASP A 127 -4.57 9.91 2.95
C ASP A 127 -4.32 9.48 1.50
N MET A 128 -4.67 8.24 1.19
CA MET A 128 -4.25 7.58 -0.06
C MET A 128 -4.59 8.36 -1.33
N PRO A 129 -5.79 8.94 -1.52
CA PRO A 129 -6.06 9.78 -2.69
C PRO A 129 -5.10 10.98 -2.82
N ALA A 130 -4.85 11.72 -1.72
CA ALA A 130 -3.94 12.85 -1.73
C ALA A 130 -2.48 12.39 -1.97
N HIS A 131 -2.06 11.30 -1.32
CA HIS A 131 -0.72 10.77 -1.45
C HIS A 131 -0.43 10.24 -2.86
N LEU A 132 -1.39 9.54 -3.49
CA LEU A 132 -1.24 9.06 -4.87
C LEU A 132 -1.20 10.23 -5.87
N ALA A 133 -1.98 11.28 -5.65
CA ALA A 133 -1.91 12.50 -6.46
C ALA A 133 -0.54 13.18 -6.34
N TRP A 134 -0.03 13.29 -5.12
CA TRP A 134 1.31 13.81 -4.84
C TRP A 134 2.41 12.97 -5.48
N LEU A 135 2.36 11.63 -5.37
CA LEU A 135 3.30 10.72 -6.02
C LEU A 135 3.32 10.91 -7.53
N ARG A 136 2.15 11.03 -8.16
CA ARG A 136 2.04 11.30 -9.60
C ARG A 136 2.71 12.63 -9.99
N GLU A 137 2.55 13.66 -9.18
CA GLU A 137 3.24 14.93 -9.40
C GLU A 137 4.77 14.79 -9.26
N GLN A 138 5.24 14.06 -8.24
CA GLN A 138 6.67 13.80 -8.05
C GLN A 138 7.27 13.01 -9.22
N LEU A 139 6.54 12.04 -9.77
CA LEU A 139 6.92 11.32 -10.99
C LEU A 139 7.09 12.28 -12.17
N GLY A 140 6.12 13.17 -12.40
CA GLY A 140 6.20 14.18 -13.45
C GLY A 140 7.40 15.12 -13.29
N ARG A 141 7.67 15.58 -12.06
CA ARG A 141 8.86 16.40 -11.73
C ARG A 141 10.18 15.65 -11.95
N ALA A 142 10.17 14.34 -11.79
CA ALA A 142 11.31 13.46 -12.07
C ALA A 142 11.42 13.07 -13.55
N GLY A 143 10.56 13.60 -14.44
CA GLY A 143 10.56 13.28 -15.86
C GLY A 143 9.95 11.92 -16.22
N VAL A 144 9.28 11.25 -15.27
CA VAL A 144 8.63 9.96 -15.49
C VAL A 144 7.25 10.17 -16.11
N THR A 145 6.99 9.50 -17.23
CA THR A 145 5.67 9.51 -17.87
C THR A 145 4.83 8.35 -17.36
N VAL A 146 3.59 8.64 -16.95
CA VAL A 146 2.58 7.64 -16.57
C VAL A 146 1.55 7.51 -17.68
N GLU A 147 1.59 6.37 -18.38
CA GLU A 147 0.71 6.07 -19.52
C GLU A 147 -0.48 5.22 -19.06
N ALA A 148 -1.69 5.62 -19.45
CA ALA A 148 -2.88 4.80 -19.32
C ALA A 148 -2.84 3.68 -20.39
N ARG A 149 -2.18 2.58 -20.05
CA ARG A 149 -1.89 1.45 -20.94
C ARG A 149 -2.02 0.13 -20.20
N ALA A 150 -2.93 -0.72 -20.68
CA ALA A 150 -2.98 -2.12 -20.31
C ALA A 150 -1.97 -2.91 -21.13
N VAL A 151 -1.47 -4.01 -20.55
CA VAL A 151 -0.66 -5.02 -21.26
C VAL A 151 -1.38 -6.36 -21.19
N ALA A 152 -1.34 -7.15 -22.26
CA ALA A 152 -1.84 -8.53 -22.22
C ALA A 152 -0.77 -9.51 -21.71
N SER A 153 0.52 -9.15 -21.83
CA SER A 153 1.63 -9.88 -21.24
C SER A 153 2.76 -8.93 -20.83
N LEU A 154 3.66 -9.41 -19.95
CA LEU A 154 4.88 -8.65 -19.64
C LEU A 154 5.88 -8.63 -20.80
N ASP A 155 5.74 -9.52 -21.77
CA ASP A 155 6.60 -9.53 -22.97
C ASP A 155 6.39 -8.26 -23.81
N GLU A 156 5.17 -7.71 -23.86
CA GLU A 156 4.91 -6.43 -24.53
C GLU A 156 5.74 -5.28 -23.93
N ALA A 157 5.94 -5.28 -22.61
CA ALA A 157 6.78 -4.32 -21.93
C ALA A 157 8.28 -4.62 -22.15
N LEU A 158 8.65 -5.91 -22.15
CA LEU A 158 10.03 -6.37 -22.41
C LEU A 158 10.47 -6.17 -23.87
N ASP A 159 9.53 -6.05 -24.81
CA ASP A 159 9.81 -5.68 -26.20
C ASP A 159 10.02 -4.17 -26.35
N ALA A 160 9.42 -3.36 -25.46
CA ALA A 160 9.61 -1.91 -25.44
C ALA A 160 10.84 -1.46 -24.63
N ALA A 161 11.24 -2.22 -23.61
CA ALA A 161 12.41 -1.93 -22.78
C ALA A 161 13.13 -3.23 -22.36
N SER A 162 14.47 -3.19 -22.29
CA SER A 162 15.26 -4.36 -21.85
C SER A 162 15.05 -4.70 -20.37
N THR A 163 14.47 -3.79 -19.59
CA THR A 163 14.25 -3.94 -18.15
C THR A 163 12.82 -3.56 -17.80
N VAL A 164 12.12 -4.47 -17.11
CA VAL A 164 10.74 -4.28 -16.67
C VAL A 164 10.62 -4.56 -15.17
N VAL A 165 9.84 -3.76 -14.46
CA VAL A 165 9.41 -4.05 -13.09
C VAL A 165 7.90 -4.33 -13.06
N ASN A 166 7.53 -5.54 -12.66
CA ASN A 166 6.15 -5.97 -12.51
C ASN A 166 5.60 -5.58 -11.13
N CYS A 167 4.79 -4.52 -11.09
CA CYS A 167 4.08 -4.02 -9.92
C CYS A 167 2.55 -4.18 -10.04
N THR A 168 2.10 -5.22 -10.74
CA THR A 168 0.70 -5.37 -11.19
C THR A 168 -0.29 -5.83 -10.12
N GLY A 169 0.19 -6.11 -8.89
CA GLY A 169 -0.67 -6.49 -7.78
C GLY A 169 -1.47 -7.75 -8.09
N LEU A 170 -2.80 -7.64 -8.09
CA LEU A 170 -3.72 -8.77 -8.29
C LEU A 170 -3.64 -9.31 -9.74
N ALA A 171 -3.33 -8.45 -10.71
CA ALA A 171 -3.21 -8.86 -12.11
C ALA A 171 -2.00 -9.77 -12.38
N ALA A 172 -1.05 -9.89 -11.44
CA ALA A 172 0.03 -10.88 -11.52
C ALA A 172 -0.50 -12.32 -11.60
N ARG A 173 -1.70 -12.57 -11.07
CA ARG A 173 -2.41 -13.85 -11.22
C ARG A 173 -2.57 -14.26 -12.68
N GLU A 174 -2.81 -13.31 -13.57
CA GLU A 174 -3.06 -13.54 -15.00
C GLU A 174 -1.84 -13.25 -15.87
N LEU A 175 -1.01 -12.26 -15.51
CA LEU A 175 0.13 -11.82 -16.31
C LEU A 175 1.39 -12.67 -16.13
N VAL A 176 1.57 -13.33 -14.98
CA VAL A 176 2.69 -14.25 -14.71
C VAL A 176 2.20 -15.61 -14.17
N PRO A 177 1.01 -16.04 -14.59
CA PRO A 177 0.19 -17.13 -14.05
C PRO A 177 0.41 -17.52 -12.59
N ASP A 178 0.53 -16.55 -11.67
CA ASP A 178 0.80 -16.84 -10.26
C ASP A 178 -0.49 -17.12 -9.50
N ASP A 179 -0.91 -18.38 -9.51
CA ASP A 179 -2.12 -18.82 -8.81
C ASP A 179 -2.11 -18.56 -7.30
N SER A 180 -0.96 -18.35 -6.67
CA SER A 180 -0.89 -18.03 -5.24
C SER A 180 -1.40 -16.63 -4.91
N VAL A 181 -1.58 -15.78 -5.93
CA VAL A 181 -2.18 -14.45 -5.79
C VAL A 181 -3.70 -14.56 -5.75
N ARG A 182 -4.30 -14.21 -4.60
CA ARG A 182 -5.75 -14.26 -4.33
C ARG A 182 -6.27 -12.90 -3.87
N PRO A 183 -7.53 -12.53 -4.17
CA PRO A 183 -8.11 -11.32 -3.61
C PRO A 183 -8.51 -11.55 -2.16
N VAL A 184 -8.25 -10.56 -1.32
CA VAL A 184 -8.93 -10.43 -0.02
C VAL A 184 -9.73 -9.13 -0.04
N ARG A 185 -11.04 -9.27 -0.24
CA ARG A 185 -11.98 -8.16 -0.33
C ARG A 185 -12.06 -7.45 1.02
N GLY A 186 -12.02 -6.13 0.98
CA GLY A 186 -12.20 -5.27 2.14
C GLY A 186 -13.17 -4.16 1.83
N GLN A 187 -14.20 -4.03 2.66
CA GLN A 187 -15.15 -2.94 2.59
C GLN A 187 -14.88 -1.92 3.71
N LEU A 188 -14.98 -0.64 3.33
CA LEU A 188 -14.92 0.53 4.19
C LEU A 188 -16.21 1.32 4.13
N VAL A 189 -16.52 2.00 5.23
CA VAL A 189 -17.56 3.04 5.30
C VAL A 189 -16.87 4.36 5.61
N ILE A 190 -17.17 5.39 4.85
CA ILE A 190 -16.64 6.73 5.06
C ILE A 190 -17.74 7.56 5.69
N VAL A 191 -17.49 8.18 6.83
CA VAL A 191 -18.47 9.00 7.54
C VAL A 191 -17.92 10.40 7.78
N GLU A 192 -18.83 11.35 8.02
CA GLU A 192 -18.49 12.66 8.55
C GLU A 192 -17.83 12.47 9.91
N ASN A 193 -16.67 13.11 10.14
CA ASN A 193 -15.91 12.86 11.36
C ASN A 193 -16.64 13.46 12.58
N PRO A 194 -17.08 12.64 13.55
CA PRO A 194 -17.84 13.13 14.71
C PRO A 194 -16.94 13.70 15.83
N GLY A 195 -15.69 14.05 15.52
CA GLY A 195 -14.70 14.54 16.50
C GLY A 195 -13.68 13.47 16.95
N VAL A 196 -13.51 12.40 16.19
CA VAL A 196 -12.49 11.37 16.41
C VAL A 196 -11.19 11.82 15.74
N ASP A 197 -10.15 12.05 16.53
CA ASP A 197 -8.84 12.54 16.09
C ASP A 197 -7.71 11.51 16.24
N THR A 198 -7.97 10.38 16.90
CA THR A 198 -7.06 9.25 17.05
C THR A 198 -7.47 8.07 16.18
N TRP A 199 -6.49 7.25 15.77
CA TRP A 199 -6.77 5.99 15.08
C TRP A 199 -6.96 4.85 16.08
N PHE A 200 -7.70 3.82 15.66
CA PHE A 200 -7.83 2.57 16.39
C PHE A 200 -7.85 1.42 15.40
N THR A 201 -7.28 0.29 15.80
CA THR A 201 -7.34 -0.97 15.06
C THR A 201 -7.38 -2.13 16.04
N THR A 202 -8.19 -3.14 15.78
CA THR A 202 -8.10 -4.46 16.42
C THR A 202 -8.43 -5.55 15.40
N VAL A 203 -7.87 -6.72 15.64
CA VAL A 203 -8.15 -7.95 14.91
C VAL A 203 -8.82 -8.89 15.90
N ASP A 204 -10.12 -9.12 15.73
CA ASP A 204 -10.82 -10.13 16.50
C ASP A 204 -10.47 -11.51 15.92
N PRO A 205 -9.76 -12.39 16.64
CA PRO A 205 -9.40 -13.72 16.14
C PRO A 205 -10.62 -14.64 15.96
N ALA A 206 -11.76 -14.31 16.58
CA ALA A 206 -12.99 -15.08 16.55
C ALA A 206 -14.01 -14.59 15.49
N SER A 207 -13.65 -13.57 14.71
CA SER A 207 -14.53 -12.94 13.72
C SER A 207 -13.80 -12.70 12.40
N ASP A 208 -14.51 -12.85 11.28
CA ASP A 208 -14.01 -12.48 9.94
C ASP A 208 -13.91 -10.94 9.77
N GLY A 209 -14.36 -10.17 10.77
CA GLY A 209 -14.33 -8.73 10.81
C GLY A 209 -13.13 -8.17 11.57
N THR A 210 -12.44 -7.21 10.96
CA THR A 210 -11.53 -6.31 11.68
C THR A 210 -12.31 -5.08 12.14
N THR A 211 -11.88 -4.44 13.21
CA THR A 211 -12.49 -3.17 13.66
C THR A 211 -11.42 -2.11 13.70
N TYR A 212 -11.57 -1.08 12.88
CA TYR A 212 -10.68 0.05 12.86
C TYR A 212 -11.40 1.32 12.43
N PHE A 213 -10.88 2.44 12.91
CA PHE A 213 -11.23 3.75 12.38
C PHE A 213 -9.99 4.61 12.27
N ILE A 214 -9.91 5.35 11.17
CA ILE A 214 -8.74 6.12 10.77
C ILE A 214 -9.20 7.54 10.43
N PRO A 215 -8.85 8.55 11.25
CA PRO A 215 -9.26 9.92 10.99
C PRO A 215 -8.51 10.48 9.78
N GLN A 216 -9.25 11.09 8.85
CA GLN A 216 -8.72 11.80 7.69
C GLN A 216 -9.25 13.24 7.67
N PRO A 217 -8.64 14.17 6.91
CA PRO A 217 -9.17 15.53 6.80
C PRO A 217 -10.65 15.54 6.40
N GLY A 218 -11.50 16.08 7.29
CA GLY A 218 -12.95 16.21 7.09
C GLY A 218 -13.78 14.92 7.15
N ARG A 219 -13.17 13.75 7.39
CA ARG A 219 -13.88 12.45 7.36
C ARG A 219 -13.26 11.42 8.30
N LEU A 220 -14.02 10.38 8.62
CA LEU A 220 -13.53 9.23 9.36
C LEU A 220 -13.73 7.98 8.49
N LEU A 221 -12.64 7.22 8.28
CA LEU A 221 -12.70 5.93 7.62
C LEU A 221 -13.02 4.88 8.66
N LEU A 222 -14.03 4.06 8.41
CA LEU A 222 -14.42 2.93 9.24
C LEU A 222 -14.15 1.65 8.47
N GLY A 223 -13.55 0.68 9.12
CA GLY A 223 -13.39 -0.65 8.57
C GLY A 223 -13.35 -1.72 9.65
N GLY A 224 -13.28 -2.99 9.27
CA GLY A 224 -13.44 -3.45 7.90
C GLY A 224 -13.72 -4.94 7.83
N THR A 225 -13.64 -5.45 6.60
CA THR A 225 -13.74 -6.88 6.31
C THR A 225 -12.45 -7.41 5.68
N ALA A 226 -12.30 -8.73 5.76
CA ALA A 226 -11.27 -9.50 5.08
C ALA A 226 -11.91 -10.78 4.53
N GLU A 227 -12.59 -10.67 3.40
CA GLU A 227 -13.26 -11.81 2.75
C GLU A 227 -12.32 -12.41 1.69
N GLU A 228 -11.86 -13.63 1.93
CA GLU A 228 -10.96 -14.35 1.01
C GLU A 228 -11.70 -14.82 -0.25
N ASP A 229 -11.02 -14.76 -1.39
CA ASP A 229 -11.52 -15.19 -2.71
C ASP A 229 -12.81 -14.49 -3.20
N ALA A 230 -13.20 -13.39 -2.55
CA ALA A 230 -14.30 -12.53 -2.98
C ALA A 230 -13.81 -11.49 -4.01
N TRP A 231 -14.45 -11.45 -5.18
CA TRP A 231 -14.05 -10.60 -6.31
C TRP A 231 -14.94 -9.37 -6.53
N SER A 232 -16.12 -9.33 -5.92
CA SER A 232 -17.05 -8.21 -6.13
C SER A 232 -16.51 -6.92 -5.50
N LEU A 233 -16.57 -5.84 -6.28
CA LEU A 233 -16.31 -4.48 -5.82
C LEU A 233 -17.59 -3.76 -5.36
N ASP A 234 -18.75 -4.43 -5.40
CA ASP A 234 -20.00 -3.83 -4.97
C ASP A 234 -20.04 -3.77 -3.44
N PRO A 235 -20.38 -2.61 -2.83
CA PRO A 235 -20.55 -2.52 -1.40
C PRO A 235 -21.81 -3.27 -0.96
N ASP A 236 -21.71 -4.00 0.15
CA ASP A 236 -22.85 -4.67 0.80
C ASP A 236 -23.39 -3.81 1.95
N PRO A 237 -24.66 -3.34 1.89
CA PRO A 237 -25.27 -2.56 2.96
C PRO A 237 -25.26 -3.24 4.33
N ALA A 238 -25.49 -4.56 4.39
CA ALA A 238 -25.51 -5.28 5.66
C ALA A 238 -24.10 -5.32 6.29
N THR A 239 -23.08 -5.47 5.46
CA THR A 239 -21.68 -5.34 5.88
C THR A 239 -21.36 -3.92 6.38
N ALA A 240 -21.87 -2.88 5.71
CA ALA A 240 -21.66 -1.50 6.14
C ALA A 240 -22.28 -1.22 7.53
N GLU A 241 -23.51 -1.66 7.77
CA GLU A 241 -24.17 -1.55 9.08
C GLU A 241 -23.36 -2.24 10.19
N LYS A 242 -22.83 -3.45 9.92
CA LYS A 242 -21.98 -4.17 10.86
C LYS A 242 -20.67 -3.44 11.15
N ILE A 243 -20.04 -2.83 10.14
CA ILE A 243 -18.81 -2.03 10.33
C ILE A 243 -19.11 -0.84 11.25
N VAL A 244 -20.13 -0.05 10.95
CA VAL A 244 -20.51 1.13 11.75
C VAL A 244 -20.82 0.71 13.19
N LYS A 245 -21.58 -0.37 13.38
CA LYS A 245 -21.93 -0.89 14.71
C LYS A 245 -20.69 -1.24 15.53
N ARG A 246 -19.74 -2.02 14.98
CA ARG A 246 -18.50 -2.38 15.70
C ARG A 246 -17.64 -1.17 16.03
N CYS A 247 -17.53 -0.20 15.11
CA CYS A 247 -16.80 1.03 15.40
C CYS A 247 -17.50 1.86 16.50
N ALA A 248 -18.83 1.90 16.51
CA ALA A 248 -19.62 2.59 17.53
C ALA A 248 -19.57 1.93 18.92
N GLU A 249 -19.35 0.61 18.99
CA GLU A 249 -19.08 -0.09 20.25
C GLU A 249 -17.78 0.40 20.92
N VAL A 250 -16.80 0.86 20.13
CA VAL A 250 -15.54 1.44 20.61
C VAL A 250 -15.66 2.95 20.86
N ARG A 251 -16.33 3.68 19.95
CA ARG A 251 -16.55 5.14 20.01
C ARG A 251 -18.02 5.47 19.76
N PRO A 252 -18.85 5.60 20.82
CA PRO A 252 -20.31 5.76 20.69
C PRO A 252 -20.75 6.92 19.78
N GLU A 253 -19.96 7.99 19.69
CA GLU A 253 -20.24 9.14 18.81
C GLU A 253 -20.28 8.78 17.31
N ILE A 254 -19.71 7.64 16.90
CA ILE A 254 -19.76 7.15 15.51
C ILE A 254 -21.17 6.71 15.11
N ALA A 255 -22.01 6.27 16.06
CA ALA A 255 -23.35 5.74 15.75
C ALA A 255 -24.26 6.74 15.02
N GLY A 256 -24.07 8.04 15.27
CA GLY A 256 -24.86 9.12 14.66
C GLY A 256 -24.18 9.80 13.46
N ALA A 257 -22.98 9.34 13.07
CA ALA A 257 -22.21 9.98 12.01
C ALA A 257 -22.87 9.76 10.63
N ARG A 258 -22.97 10.84 9.83
CA ARG A 258 -23.54 10.76 8.48
C ARG A 258 -22.60 10.00 7.55
N ILE A 259 -23.11 8.98 6.88
CA ILE A 259 -22.36 8.25 5.85
C ILE A 259 -22.15 9.15 4.63
N LEU A 260 -20.90 9.23 4.17
CA LEU A 260 -20.46 10.00 3.01
C LEU A 260 -20.23 9.11 1.79
N ASP A 261 -19.69 7.91 1.98
CA ASP A 261 -19.24 7.04 0.89
C ASP A 261 -19.03 5.59 1.37
N HIS A 262 -19.03 4.64 0.43
CA HIS A 262 -18.66 3.24 0.65
C HIS A 262 -17.54 2.86 -0.32
N ARG A 263 -16.51 2.18 0.16
CA ARG A 263 -15.39 1.76 -0.69
C ARG A 263 -15.11 0.28 -0.53
N VAL A 264 -14.84 -0.38 -1.65
CA VAL A 264 -14.45 -1.79 -1.67
C VAL A 264 -13.15 -1.92 -2.45
N GLY A 265 -12.20 -2.67 -1.91
CA GLY A 265 -10.92 -2.93 -2.54
C GLY A 265 -10.53 -4.40 -2.41
N LEU A 266 -9.82 -4.90 -3.41
CA LEU A 266 -9.30 -6.27 -3.42
C LEU A 266 -7.81 -6.25 -3.11
N ARG A 267 -7.45 -6.65 -1.88
CA ARG A 267 -6.05 -6.74 -1.47
C ARG A 267 -5.38 -7.89 -2.24
N PRO A 268 -4.23 -7.67 -2.90
CA PRO A 268 -3.54 -8.70 -3.66
C PRO A 268 -2.74 -9.61 -2.70
N ALA A 269 -3.45 -10.49 -1.99
CA ALA A 269 -2.84 -11.40 -1.03
C ALA A 269 -2.03 -12.48 -1.74
N ARG A 270 -0.91 -12.85 -1.14
CA ARG A 270 0.00 -13.91 -1.58
C ARG A 270 0.68 -14.48 -0.33
N PRO A 271 1.09 -15.77 -0.31
CA PRO A 271 1.81 -16.34 0.84
C PRO A 271 3.08 -15.59 1.24
N ALA A 272 3.71 -14.87 0.31
CA ALA A 272 4.80 -13.93 0.57
C ALA A 272 4.85 -12.90 -0.57
N VAL A 273 5.32 -11.68 -0.31
CA VAL A 273 5.68 -10.71 -1.34
C VAL A 273 6.69 -11.34 -2.28
N ARG A 274 6.40 -11.28 -3.59
CA ARG A 274 7.35 -11.69 -4.62
C ARG A 274 8.16 -10.46 -5.02
N LEU A 275 9.37 -10.38 -4.46
CA LEU A 275 10.37 -9.37 -4.76
C LEU A 275 11.67 -10.06 -5.19
N GLU A 276 11.84 -10.26 -6.49
CA GLU A 276 12.95 -11.02 -7.06
C GLU A 276 13.26 -10.59 -8.50
N ARG A 277 14.49 -10.86 -8.92
CA ARG A 277 15.00 -10.60 -10.27
C ARG A 277 15.02 -11.88 -11.10
N GLU A 278 14.57 -11.76 -12.33
CA GLU A 278 14.63 -12.81 -13.34
C GLU A 278 15.30 -12.30 -14.62
N VAL A 279 16.17 -13.14 -15.22
CA VAL A 279 16.75 -12.86 -16.54
C VAL A 279 16.00 -13.68 -17.57
N ARG A 280 15.47 -13.01 -18.57
CA ARG A 280 14.80 -13.60 -19.73
C ARG A 280 15.77 -13.69 -20.91
N GLY A 281 15.30 -14.32 -21.99
CA GLY A 281 16.08 -14.45 -23.24
C GLY A 281 16.66 -13.11 -23.70
N ALA A 282 17.84 -13.17 -24.34
CA ALA A 282 18.60 -12.00 -24.79
C ALA A 282 19.02 -11.03 -23.65
N GLY A 283 19.12 -11.50 -22.41
CA GLY A 283 19.62 -10.71 -21.27
C GLY A 283 18.63 -9.67 -20.74
N ARG A 284 17.36 -9.74 -21.17
CA ARG A 284 16.30 -8.85 -20.66
C ARG A 284 16.04 -9.13 -19.18
N VAL A 285 15.77 -8.10 -18.41
CA VAL A 285 15.59 -8.18 -16.95
C VAL A 285 14.13 -7.95 -16.59
N LEU A 286 13.58 -8.85 -15.78
CA LEU A 286 12.25 -8.71 -15.19
C LEU A 286 12.38 -8.76 -13.67
N VAL A 287 11.97 -7.70 -12.98
CA VAL A 287 11.90 -7.67 -11.52
C VAL A 287 10.44 -7.77 -11.10
N HIS A 288 10.10 -8.74 -10.27
CA HIS A 288 8.78 -8.84 -9.66
C HIS A 288 8.72 -8.00 -8.39
N ASN A 289 7.60 -7.30 -8.16
CA ASN A 289 7.33 -6.57 -6.93
C ASN A 289 5.80 -6.52 -6.69
N TYR A 290 5.22 -7.65 -6.24
CA TYR A 290 3.77 -7.78 -6.02
C TYR A 290 3.43 -8.77 -4.88
N GLY A 291 2.14 -8.90 -4.54
CA GLY A 291 1.69 -9.85 -3.51
C GLY A 291 1.69 -9.27 -2.09
N HIS A 292 1.44 -7.97 -1.96
CA HIS A 292 1.59 -7.23 -0.70
C HIS A 292 0.40 -7.33 0.27
N GLY A 293 -0.67 -8.04 -0.12
CA GLY A 293 -1.88 -8.16 0.71
C GLY A 293 -2.40 -6.80 1.18
N GLY A 294 -2.70 -6.69 2.47
CA GLY A 294 -3.16 -5.46 3.11
C GLY A 294 -2.07 -4.47 3.52
N ALA A 295 -0.80 -4.85 3.44
CA ALA A 295 0.32 -4.07 3.97
C ALA A 295 1.15 -3.34 2.90
N GLY A 296 0.67 -3.27 1.65
CA GLY A 296 1.40 -2.64 0.55
C GLY A 296 1.84 -1.21 0.82
N VAL A 297 1.01 -0.39 1.47
CA VAL A 297 1.39 0.99 1.86
C VAL A 297 2.50 0.98 2.91
N THR A 298 2.43 0.08 3.89
CA THR A 298 3.40 -0.06 4.97
C THR A 298 4.81 -0.35 4.46
N VAL A 299 4.95 -1.19 3.42
CA VAL A 299 6.25 -1.63 2.90
C VAL A 299 6.68 -0.95 1.61
N ALA A 300 5.85 -0.06 1.04
CA ALA A 300 5.98 0.44 -0.33
C ALA A 300 7.36 0.98 -0.70
N TRP A 301 8.00 1.72 0.19
CA TRP A 301 9.31 2.35 -0.07
C TRP A 301 10.47 1.41 0.18
N GLY A 302 10.37 0.56 1.19
CA GLY A 302 11.37 -0.48 1.43
C GLY A 302 11.43 -1.49 0.27
N CYS A 303 10.27 -1.93 -0.23
CA CYS A 303 10.20 -2.79 -1.41
C CYS A 303 10.64 -2.05 -2.70
N ALA A 304 10.36 -0.75 -2.83
CA ALA A 304 10.83 0.05 -3.97
C ALA A 304 12.36 0.16 -4.01
N GLU A 305 13.00 0.38 -2.86
CA GLU A 305 14.46 0.44 -2.74
C GLU A 305 15.13 -0.89 -3.12
N GLU A 306 14.61 -2.01 -2.60
CA GLU A 306 15.12 -3.34 -2.97
C GLU A 306 14.81 -3.70 -4.44
N ALA A 307 13.65 -3.30 -4.98
CA ALA A 307 13.35 -3.47 -6.41
C ALA A 307 14.35 -2.70 -7.29
N ALA A 308 14.73 -1.48 -6.90
CA ALA A 308 15.73 -0.70 -7.62
C ALA A 308 17.13 -1.33 -7.53
N GLU A 309 17.53 -1.84 -6.36
CA GLU A 309 18.77 -2.61 -6.21
C GLU A 309 18.79 -3.85 -7.12
N LEU A 310 17.67 -4.56 -7.25
CA LEU A 310 17.53 -5.72 -8.14
C LEU A 310 17.60 -5.33 -9.63
N VAL A 311 17.10 -4.15 -10.01
CA VAL A 311 17.25 -3.62 -11.37
C VAL A 311 18.71 -3.32 -11.70
N GLU A 312 19.47 -2.83 -10.73
CA GLU A 312 20.88 -2.43 -10.87
C GLU A 312 21.87 -3.60 -10.72
N ALA A 313 21.43 -4.73 -10.16
CA ALA A 313 22.21 -5.96 -10.08
C ALA A 313 22.43 -6.57 -11.47
N GLY A 314 23.46 -6.12 -12.18
CA GLY A 314 23.84 -6.61 -13.51
C GLY A 314 25.12 -5.97 -14.02
#